data_AF-A0A520HGB3-F1
#
_entry.id   AF-A0A520HGB3-F1
#
_cell.length_a   1.000
_cell.length_b   1.000
_cell.length_c   1.000
_cell.angle_alpha   90.00
_cell.angle_beta   90.00
_cell.angle_gamma   90.00
#
_symmetry.space_group_name_H-M   'P 1'
#
loop_
_entity.id
_entity.type
_entity.pdbx_description
1 polymer ?
#
loop_
_entity_poly.entity_id
_entity_poly.type
_entity_poly.pdbx_seq_one_letter_code
_entity_poly.pdbx_strand_id
1 'polypeptide(L)'
;ASVDDKLVPMPINRTTLNALYGLSLEDDAEAGAFLASRAESVEDIRTSEDVVVAAVGRDLYETFFRGYTRKQWGLDPSELDRAVTARVPTRTSTDDRYFTDKFQAMPANGYTRMFEAMLDHPGITLDLGVEYRDVIDRIDVDHIVFTGPIDEYFDFRFGKLPYRSLQFRHETHDVAQFQPVAVVNYPDEAVPQTRITEYKHLTGQLHAKTSISYEFPSAEGDPYYPIPRPENQALFKRYEALADAEEGVTFVGRLATYRYYNMDQVVGQALATYRRMVAKSAVLETPVMAAE
;
A
#
# COMPACT_ATOMS: atom_id res chain seq x y z
N ALA A 1 5.32 17.45 -0.07
CA ALA A 1 3.89 17.78 -0.23
C ALA A 1 3.76 19.24 -0.65
N SER A 2 2.78 19.54 -1.49
CA SER A 2 2.42 20.90 -1.93
C SER A 2 1.37 21.48 -1.01
N VAL A 3 1.74 22.47 -0.19
CA VAL A 3 0.88 23.10 0.83
C VAL A 3 1.17 24.59 0.86
N ASP A 4 0.16 25.45 0.83
CA ASP A 4 0.29 26.93 0.89
C ASP A 4 1.37 27.49 -0.03
N ASP A 5 1.35 27.08 -1.31
CA ASP A 5 2.34 27.42 -2.35
C ASP A 5 3.79 26.98 -2.04
N LYS A 6 4.00 26.18 -1.00
CA LYS A 6 5.30 25.61 -0.60
C LYS A 6 5.38 24.13 -0.95
N LEU A 7 6.58 23.68 -1.27
CA LEU A 7 6.94 22.27 -1.27
C LEU A 7 7.71 21.95 0.01
N VAL A 8 7.12 21.11 0.86
CA VAL A 8 7.71 20.71 2.15
C VAL A 8 7.91 19.19 2.24
N PRO A 9 8.85 18.69 3.06
CA PRO A 9 9.03 17.25 3.23
C PRO A 9 7.77 16.52 3.72
N MET A 10 7.70 15.24 3.39
CA MET A 10 6.72 14.28 3.92
C MET A 10 7.46 12.95 4.09
N PRO A 11 7.46 12.30 5.27
CA PRO A 11 6.71 12.62 6.50
C PRO A 11 7.00 13.99 7.11
N ILE A 12 6.05 14.51 7.90
CA ILE A 12 6.24 15.76 8.66
C ILE A 12 7.49 15.60 9.52
N ASN A 13 8.43 16.53 9.36
CA ASN A 13 9.72 16.55 10.06
C ASN A 13 10.10 17.98 10.47
N ARG A 14 11.22 18.21 11.16
CA ARG A 14 11.60 19.56 11.63
C ARG A 14 11.72 20.58 10.50
N THR A 15 12.23 20.16 9.34
CA THR A 15 12.29 21.01 8.12
C THR A 15 10.89 21.44 7.68
N THR A 16 9.91 20.53 7.75
CA THR A 16 8.50 20.81 7.45
C THR A 16 7.94 21.86 8.41
N LEU A 17 8.17 21.71 9.71
CA LEU A 17 7.68 22.62 10.74
C LEU A 17 8.26 24.02 10.58
N ASN A 18 9.59 24.12 10.39
CA ASN A 18 10.27 25.40 10.18
C ASN A 18 9.79 26.10 8.91
N ALA A 19 9.64 25.37 7.80
CA ALA A 19 9.19 25.93 6.53
C ALA A 19 7.73 26.39 6.56
N LEU A 20 6.84 25.62 7.17
CA LEU A 20 5.40 25.95 7.20
C LEU A 20 5.13 27.16 8.09
N TYR A 21 5.68 27.17 9.31
CA TYR A 21 5.38 28.16 10.34
C TYR A 21 6.40 29.31 10.44
N GLY A 22 7.46 29.32 9.62
CA GLY A 22 8.51 30.32 9.71
C GLY A 22 9.31 30.26 11.02
N LEU A 23 9.52 29.05 11.54
CA LEU A 23 10.23 28.80 12.79
C LEU A 23 11.71 28.52 12.54
N SER A 24 12.47 28.55 13.64
CA SER A 24 13.90 28.23 13.66
C SER A 24 14.20 27.18 14.73
N LEU A 25 13.42 26.09 14.74
CA LEU A 25 13.66 24.96 15.65
C LEU A 25 15.03 24.34 15.31
N GLU A 26 15.93 24.28 16.28
CA GLU A 26 17.33 23.92 16.10
C GLU A 26 17.55 22.39 16.21
N ASP A 27 16.83 21.75 17.13
CA ASP A 27 17.01 20.33 17.46
C ASP A 27 15.71 19.52 17.57
N ASP A 28 15.87 18.22 17.83
CA ASP A 28 14.77 17.27 17.96
C ASP A 28 13.91 17.53 19.21
N ALA A 29 14.48 18.09 20.28
CA ALA A 29 13.77 18.39 21.51
C ALA A 29 12.84 19.58 21.33
N GLU A 30 13.28 20.64 20.65
CA GLU A 30 12.44 21.79 20.30
C GLU A 30 11.31 21.39 19.36
N ALA A 31 11.58 20.58 18.33
CA ALA A 31 10.54 20.05 17.46
C ALA A 31 9.55 19.15 18.20
N GLY A 32 10.03 18.30 19.12
CA GLY A 32 9.20 17.46 19.96
C GLY A 32 8.29 18.28 20.89
N ALA A 33 8.83 19.30 21.56
CA ALA A 33 8.07 20.20 22.42
C ALA A 33 7.01 20.98 21.63
N PHE A 34 7.34 21.42 20.43
CA PHE A 34 6.40 22.08 19.53
C PHE A 34 5.23 21.19 19.15
N LEU A 35 5.48 19.96 18.72
CA LEU A 35 4.44 18.99 18.37
C LEU A 35 3.58 18.64 19.60
N ALA A 36 4.22 18.36 20.75
CA ALA A 36 3.53 18.05 21.99
C ALA A 36 2.61 19.19 22.48
N SER A 37 2.99 20.45 22.25
CA SER A 37 2.16 21.61 22.61
C SER A 37 0.87 21.74 21.78
N ARG A 38 0.76 21.02 20.66
CA ARG A 38 -0.38 21.06 19.73
C ARG A 38 -1.16 19.76 19.66
N ALA A 39 -0.54 18.65 20.07
CA ALA A 39 -1.16 17.35 20.14
C ALA A 39 -2.46 17.41 20.95
N GLU A 40 -3.49 16.74 20.43
CA GLU A 40 -4.76 16.57 21.14
C GLU A 40 -4.68 15.38 22.09
N SER A 41 -5.26 15.51 23.28
CA SER A 41 -5.41 14.36 24.18
C SER A 41 -6.55 13.48 23.67
N VAL A 42 -6.20 12.27 23.24
CA VAL A 42 -7.17 11.24 22.80
C VAL A 42 -7.04 10.04 23.73
N GLU A 43 -8.12 9.72 24.46
CA GLU A 43 -8.10 8.63 25.46
C GLU A 43 -7.90 7.25 24.83
N ASP A 44 -8.51 7.01 23.67
CA ASP A 44 -8.46 5.72 22.96
C ASP A 44 -8.31 5.94 21.45
N ILE A 45 -7.16 5.54 20.90
CA ILE A 45 -6.82 5.71 19.48
C ILE A 45 -7.45 4.56 18.67
N ARG A 46 -8.51 4.89 17.93
CA ARG A 46 -9.28 3.94 17.11
C ARG A 46 -9.18 4.21 15.63
N THR A 47 -9.16 5.49 15.25
CA THR A 47 -9.31 5.94 13.88
C THR A 47 -8.00 6.48 13.30
N SER A 48 -7.98 6.68 11.99
CA SER A 48 -6.88 7.37 11.32
C SER A 48 -6.77 8.84 11.70
N GLU A 49 -7.87 9.50 12.07
CA GLU A 49 -7.86 10.85 12.65
C GLU A 49 -7.13 10.86 13.98
N ASP A 50 -7.54 9.99 14.91
CA ASP A 50 -7.01 9.91 16.28
C ASP A 50 -5.49 9.82 16.31
N VAL A 51 -4.92 8.95 15.46
CA VAL A 51 -3.46 8.76 15.34
C VAL A 51 -2.75 10.08 15.04
N VAL A 52 -3.30 10.85 14.11
CA VAL A 52 -2.63 12.04 13.60
C VAL A 52 -2.82 13.21 14.56
N VAL A 53 -4.06 13.46 15.02
CA VAL A 53 -4.33 14.60 15.92
C VAL A 53 -3.64 14.42 17.27
N ALA A 54 -3.52 13.19 17.77
CA ALA A 54 -2.77 12.89 18.98
C ALA A 54 -1.24 13.06 18.82
N ALA A 55 -0.73 13.02 17.59
CA ALA A 55 0.70 13.16 17.32
C ALA A 55 1.12 14.59 16.93
N VAL A 56 0.29 15.28 16.15
CA VAL A 56 0.67 16.56 15.51
C VAL A 56 -0.35 17.69 15.70
N GLY A 57 -1.50 17.40 16.30
CA GLY A 57 -2.58 18.36 16.49
C GLY A 57 -3.44 18.61 15.25
N ARG A 58 -4.54 19.33 15.46
CA ARG A 58 -5.57 19.63 14.44
C ARG A 58 -5.03 20.27 13.18
N ASP A 59 -4.21 21.31 13.34
CA ASP A 59 -3.74 22.14 12.24
C ASP A 59 -2.93 21.34 11.21
N LEU A 60 -1.94 20.58 11.66
CA LEU A 60 -1.13 19.71 10.80
C LEU A 60 -1.94 18.53 10.23
N TYR A 61 -2.88 17.99 11.00
CA TYR A 61 -3.82 16.98 10.52
C TYR A 61 -4.64 17.49 9.33
N GLU A 62 -5.25 18.68 9.47
CA GLU A 62 -6.09 19.27 8.43
C GLU A 62 -5.27 19.62 7.18
N THR A 63 -4.05 20.13 7.40
CA THR A 63 -3.13 20.55 6.35
C THR A 63 -2.62 19.40 5.49
N PHE A 64 -2.24 18.27 6.12
CA PHE A 64 -1.51 17.20 5.43
C PHE A 64 -2.31 15.92 5.23
N PHE A 65 -3.27 15.62 6.10
CA PHE A 65 -3.90 14.30 6.15
C PHE A 65 -5.38 14.32 5.78
N ARG A 66 -6.17 15.26 6.32
CA ARG A 66 -7.64 15.25 6.14
C ARG A 66 -8.03 15.26 4.66
N GLY A 67 -7.59 16.29 3.92
CA GLY A 67 -7.94 16.43 2.52
C GLY A 67 -7.38 15.32 1.64
N TYR A 68 -6.11 14.93 1.87
CA TYR A 68 -5.48 13.84 1.14
C TYR A 68 -6.23 12.53 1.32
N THR A 69 -6.61 12.21 2.56
CA THR A 69 -7.31 10.96 2.91
C THR A 69 -8.71 10.94 2.32
N ARG A 70 -9.46 12.04 2.43
CA ARG A 70 -10.79 12.16 1.81
C ARG A 70 -10.75 11.95 0.32
N LYS A 71 -9.78 12.53 -0.39
CA LYS A 71 -9.58 12.26 -1.81
C LYS A 71 -9.24 10.79 -2.05
N GLN A 72 -8.20 10.29 -1.38
CA GLN A 72 -7.67 8.94 -1.59
C GLN A 72 -8.74 7.87 -1.34
N TRP A 73 -9.53 7.99 -0.28
CA TRP A 73 -10.44 6.93 0.18
C TRP A 73 -11.91 7.21 -0.09
N GLY A 74 -12.29 8.47 -0.35
CA GLY A 74 -13.69 8.87 -0.39
C GLY A 74 -14.38 8.82 0.99
N LEU A 75 -13.59 8.78 2.06
CA LEU A 75 -14.02 8.63 3.45
C LEU A 75 -13.24 9.62 4.33
N ASP A 76 -13.86 10.05 5.42
CA ASP A 76 -13.17 10.85 6.43
C ASP A 76 -12.15 9.99 7.21
N PRO A 77 -11.00 10.54 7.65
CA PRO A 77 -10.07 9.77 8.49
C PRO A 77 -10.68 9.20 9.78
N SER A 78 -11.76 9.78 10.30
CA SER A 78 -12.53 9.23 11.44
C SER A 78 -13.28 7.93 11.10
N GLU A 79 -13.47 7.61 9.82
CA GLU A 79 -14.16 6.39 9.37
C GLU A 79 -13.21 5.25 8.98
N LEU A 80 -11.90 5.50 9.08
CA LEU A 80 -10.84 4.56 8.68
C LEU A 80 -10.11 4.04 9.91
N ASP A 81 -9.68 2.77 9.86
CA ASP A 81 -8.84 2.19 10.90
C ASP A 81 -7.52 2.97 11.05
N ARG A 82 -7.02 3.07 12.28
CA ARG A 82 -5.74 3.72 12.62
C ARG A 82 -4.56 3.28 11.76
N ALA A 83 -4.56 2.05 11.24
CA ALA A 83 -3.48 1.51 10.44
C ALA A 83 -3.28 2.22 9.09
N VAL A 84 -4.25 3.00 8.60
CA VAL A 84 -4.12 3.72 7.31
C VAL A 84 -3.13 4.89 7.43
N THR A 85 -3.31 5.80 8.40
CA THR A 85 -2.43 6.97 8.57
C THR A 85 -1.16 6.66 9.38
N ALA A 86 -1.15 5.62 10.21
CA ALA A 86 0.03 5.20 10.97
C ALA A 86 1.24 4.82 10.08
N ARG A 87 1.04 4.65 8.77
CA ARG A 87 2.09 4.36 7.78
C ARG A 87 3.01 5.54 7.51
N VAL A 88 2.62 6.76 7.88
CA VAL A 88 3.40 7.99 7.63
C VAL A 88 3.66 8.68 8.97
N PRO A 89 4.62 8.18 9.76
CA PRO A 89 4.88 8.70 11.10
C PRO A 89 5.59 10.05 11.06
N THR A 90 5.16 10.97 11.92
CA THR A 90 5.84 12.25 12.14
C THR A 90 7.19 12.07 12.80
N ARG A 91 8.14 12.95 12.47
CA ARG A 91 9.52 12.94 12.97
C ARG A 91 9.89 14.27 13.59
N THR A 92 10.80 14.24 14.56
CA THR A 92 11.44 15.43 15.15
C THR A 92 12.77 15.78 14.50
N SER A 93 13.36 14.85 13.75
CA SER A 93 14.62 15.04 13.03
C SER A 93 14.40 15.79 11.70
N THR A 94 15.47 15.98 10.93
CA THR A 94 15.43 16.54 9.57
C THR A 94 15.42 15.47 8.48
N ASP A 95 15.34 14.18 8.85
CA ASP A 95 15.30 13.07 7.89
C ASP A 95 14.03 13.15 7.04
N ASP A 96 14.21 13.34 5.73
CA ASP A 96 13.15 13.54 4.73
C ASP A 96 12.88 12.27 3.90
N ARG A 97 13.58 11.16 4.16
CA ARG A 97 13.34 9.90 3.43
C ARG A 97 11.93 9.40 3.72
N TYR A 98 11.18 8.99 2.70
CA TYR A 98 9.81 8.49 2.93
C TYR A 98 9.80 7.19 3.76
N PHE A 99 10.77 6.30 3.50
CA PHE A 99 10.97 5.05 4.22
C PHE A 99 12.22 5.10 5.10
N THR A 100 12.17 4.42 6.24
CA THR A 100 13.33 4.26 7.16
C THR A 100 13.93 2.86 7.11
N ASP A 101 13.44 2.01 6.22
CA ASP A 101 13.91 0.65 6.01
C ASP A 101 15.41 0.62 5.70
N LYS A 102 16.07 -0.44 6.18
CA LYS A 102 17.52 -0.62 6.02
C LYS A 102 17.94 -0.76 4.55
N PHE A 103 17.10 -1.38 3.72
CA PHE A 103 17.38 -1.63 2.32
C PHE A 103 16.36 -0.91 1.46
N GLN A 104 16.82 0.09 0.70
CA GLN A 104 15.99 0.88 -0.20
C GLN A 104 16.69 0.91 -1.56
N ALA A 105 16.13 0.21 -2.53
CA ALA A 105 16.66 0.15 -3.88
C ALA A 105 15.56 -0.16 -4.89
N MET A 106 15.74 0.33 -6.11
CA MET A 106 14.92 -0.03 -7.27
C MET A 106 15.63 -1.12 -8.07
N PRO A 107 14.92 -2.09 -8.68
CA PRO A 107 15.54 -3.04 -9.60
C PRO A 107 16.19 -2.29 -10.76
N ALA A 108 17.49 -2.52 -10.98
CA ALA A 108 18.29 -1.75 -11.94
C ALA A 108 17.72 -1.76 -13.37
N ASN A 109 17.08 -2.85 -13.77
CA ASN A 109 16.46 -3.03 -15.08
C ASN A 109 14.93 -3.04 -15.03
N GLY A 110 14.34 -2.51 -13.94
CA GLY A 110 12.89 -2.48 -13.72
C GLY A 110 12.29 -3.80 -13.23
N TYR A 111 11.05 -3.73 -12.74
CA TYR A 111 10.36 -4.87 -12.14
C TYR A 111 10.04 -5.96 -13.16
N THR A 112 9.68 -5.63 -14.40
CA THR A 112 9.39 -6.64 -15.43
C THR A 112 10.55 -7.59 -15.65
N ARG A 113 11.78 -7.08 -15.80
CA ARG A 113 12.99 -7.90 -15.96
C ARG A 113 13.27 -8.79 -14.75
N MET A 114 12.92 -8.33 -13.55
CA MET A 114 13.02 -9.11 -12.32
C MET A 114 12.00 -10.26 -12.32
N PHE A 115 10.74 -9.99 -12.70
CA PHE A 115 9.70 -11.02 -12.79
C PHE A 115 9.97 -12.05 -13.90
N GLU A 116 10.43 -11.62 -15.07
CA GLU A 116 10.88 -12.52 -16.14
C GLU A 116 11.93 -13.52 -15.61
N ALA A 117 12.94 -13.04 -14.89
CA ALA A 117 13.97 -13.90 -14.31
C ALA A 117 13.43 -14.84 -13.20
N MET A 118 12.41 -14.42 -12.44
CA MET A 118 11.77 -15.29 -11.43
C MET A 118 10.92 -16.39 -12.05
N LEU A 119 10.35 -16.16 -13.23
CA LEU A 119 9.44 -17.09 -13.92
C LEU A 119 10.14 -17.94 -14.99
N ASP A 120 11.40 -17.66 -15.31
CA ASP A 120 12.22 -18.40 -16.28
C ASP A 120 12.71 -19.74 -15.69
N HIS A 121 11.80 -20.70 -15.59
CA HIS A 121 12.09 -22.05 -15.10
C HIS A 121 11.29 -23.09 -15.91
N PRO A 122 11.88 -24.23 -16.32
CA PRO A 122 11.19 -25.22 -17.16
C PRO A 122 9.96 -25.88 -16.50
N GLY A 123 9.84 -25.77 -15.18
CA GLY A 123 8.66 -26.20 -14.43
C GLY A 123 7.53 -25.16 -14.34
N ILE A 124 7.68 -24.00 -14.97
CA ILE A 124 6.68 -22.92 -14.96
C ILE A 124 6.16 -22.75 -16.38
N THR A 125 4.84 -22.84 -16.53
CA THR A 125 4.12 -22.44 -17.74
C THR A 125 3.37 -21.15 -17.44
N LEU A 126 3.43 -20.18 -18.36
CA LEU A 126 2.82 -18.87 -18.20
C LEU A 126 1.76 -18.64 -19.27
N ASP A 127 0.51 -18.52 -18.84
CA ASP A 127 -0.60 -18.09 -19.68
C ASP A 127 -1.03 -16.67 -19.26
N LEU A 128 -1.03 -15.75 -20.23
CA LEU A 128 -1.38 -14.33 -20.02
C LEU A 128 -2.70 -14.00 -20.71
N GLY A 129 -3.45 -13.04 -20.16
CA GLY A 129 -4.76 -12.65 -20.70
C GLY A 129 -5.82 -13.74 -20.52
N VAL A 130 -5.65 -14.58 -19.51
CA VAL A 130 -6.54 -15.71 -19.19
C VAL A 130 -7.14 -15.48 -17.81
N GLU A 131 -8.48 -15.54 -17.73
CA GLU A 131 -9.21 -15.53 -16.47
C GLU A 131 -9.24 -16.94 -15.87
N TYR A 132 -8.98 -17.06 -14.56
CA TYR A 132 -8.83 -18.38 -13.92
C TYR A 132 -10.10 -19.24 -14.08
N ARG A 133 -11.28 -18.61 -14.01
CA ARG A 133 -12.59 -19.27 -14.13
C ARG A 133 -12.78 -19.95 -15.48
N ASP A 134 -12.19 -19.42 -16.53
CA ASP A 134 -12.37 -19.93 -17.88
C ASP A 134 -11.57 -21.22 -18.11
N VAL A 135 -10.59 -21.50 -17.25
CA VAL A 135 -9.66 -22.62 -17.40
C VAL A 135 -9.71 -23.64 -16.28
N ILE A 136 -10.20 -23.28 -15.09
CA ILE A 136 -10.08 -24.15 -13.91
C ILE A 136 -10.76 -25.53 -14.11
N ASP A 137 -11.90 -25.57 -14.80
CA ASP A 137 -12.61 -26.83 -15.09
C ASP A 137 -11.93 -27.67 -16.20
N ARG A 138 -10.87 -27.15 -16.83
CA ARG A 138 -10.18 -27.77 -17.98
C ARG A 138 -8.75 -28.18 -17.65
N ILE A 139 -8.23 -27.81 -16.50
CA ILE A 139 -6.87 -28.12 -16.06
C ILE A 139 -6.92 -29.09 -14.88
N ASP A 140 -6.05 -30.09 -14.91
CA ASP A 140 -5.87 -31.03 -13.80
C ASP A 140 -4.73 -30.51 -12.94
N VAL A 141 -5.03 -30.14 -11.69
CA VAL A 141 -4.07 -29.54 -10.75
C VAL A 141 -4.23 -30.17 -9.37
N ASP A 142 -3.12 -30.51 -8.73
CA ASP A 142 -3.12 -31.07 -7.37
C ASP A 142 -3.46 -30.02 -6.30
N HIS A 143 -3.12 -28.74 -6.57
CA HIS A 143 -3.30 -27.65 -5.61
C HIS A 143 -3.33 -26.28 -6.32
N ILE A 144 -4.12 -25.34 -5.80
CA ILE A 144 -4.29 -23.99 -6.33
C ILE A 144 -3.69 -22.97 -5.35
N VAL A 145 -2.89 -22.04 -5.87
CA VAL A 145 -2.49 -20.83 -5.15
C VAL A 145 -3.24 -19.64 -5.75
N PHE A 146 -4.23 -19.13 -5.01
CA PHE A 146 -5.08 -18.03 -5.46
C PHE A 146 -4.63 -16.69 -4.86
N THR A 147 -4.46 -15.68 -5.71
CA THR A 147 -3.96 -14.36 -5.32
C THR A 147 -4.91 -13.20 -5.68
N GLY A 148 -6.02 -13.49 -6.36
CA GLY A 148 -7.06 -12.53 -6.75
C GLY A 148 -8.01 -12.14 -5.60
N PRO A 149 -9.08 -11.37 -5.88
CA PRO A 149 -10.06 -10.97 -4.87
C PRO A 149 -10.80 -12.19 -4.27
N ILE A 150 -10.76 -12.31 -2.94
CA ILE A 150 -11.32 -13.47 -2.24
C ILE A 150 -12.85 -13.53 -2.32
N ASP A 151 -13.51 -12.37 -2.32
CA ASP A 151 -14.95 -12.28 -2.49
C ASP A 151 -15.40 -12.72 -3.87
N GLU A 152 -14.63 -12.35 -4.90
CA GLU A 152 -14.87 -12.81 -6.27
C GLU A 152 -14.69 -14.33 -6.41
N TYR A 153 -13.69 -14.93 -5.76
CA TYR A 153 -13.50 -16.38 -5.77
C TYR A 153 -14.75 -17.13 -5.28
N PHE A 154 -15.42 -16.61 -4.23
CA PHE A 154 -16.64 -17.17 -3.66
C PHE A 154 -17.94 -16.55 -4.22
N ASP A 155 -17.93 -16.13 -5.48
CA ASP A 155 -19.09 -15.59 -6.23
C ASP A 155 -19.83 -14.43 -5.52
N PHE A 156 -19.10 -13.64 -4.74
CA PHE A 156 -19.64 -12.55 -3.93
C PHE A 156 -20.79 -12.98 -3.01
N ARG A 157 -20.80 -14.24 -2.54
CA ARG A 157 -21.94 -14.82 -1.79
C ARG A 157 -22.31 -14.09 -0.50
N PHE A 158 -21.42 -13.26 0.05
CA PHE A 158 -21.69 -12.42 1.22
C PHE A 158 -21.76 -10.92 0.87
N GLY A 159 -21.70 -10.56 -0.41
CA GLY A 159 -21.54 -9.21 -0.93
C GLY A 159 -20.09 -8.91 -1.34
N LYS A 160 -19.90 -7.84 -2.12
CA LYS A 160 -18.58 -7.40 -2.58
C LYS A 160 -17.77 -6.80 -1.43
N LEU A 161 -16.49 -7.18 -1.33
CA LEU A 161 -15.54 -6.52 -0.45
C LEU A 161 -15.19 -5.14 -1.04
N PRO A 162 -15.25 -4.06 -0.25
CA PRO A 162 -14.92 -2.73 -0.77
C PRO A 162 -13.42 -2.55 -1.04
N TYR A 163 -13.07 -2.31 -2.30
CA TYR A 163 -11.73 -1.87 -2.67
C TYR A 163 -11.76 -0.45 -3.20
N ARG A 164 -10.68 0.28 -2.96
CA ARG A 164 -10.42 1.56 -3.62
C ARG A 164 -9.64 1.30 -4.90
N SER A 165 -10.06 1.98 -5.97
CA SER A 165 -9.38 1.94 -7.26
C SER A 165 -8.60 3.24 -7.53
N LEU A 166 -7.88 3.27 -8.64
CA LEU A 166 -7.11 4.42 -9.14
C LEU A 166 -7.28 4.54 -10.64
N GLN A 167 -7.27 5.77 -11.13
CA GLN A 167 -7.08 6.10 -12.54
C GLN A 167 -5.76 6.85 -12.69
N PHE A 168 -5.03 6.54 -13.75
CA PHE A 168 -3.74 7.14 -14.06
C PHE A 168 -3.84 7.94 -15.35
N ARG A 169 -3.41 9.20 -15.32
CA ARG A 169 -3.18 9.99 -16.53
C ARG A 169 -1.69 10.14 -16.74
N HIS A 170 -1.18 9.52 -17.80
CA HIS A 170 0.23 9.59 -18.16
C HIS A 170 0.48 10.74 -19.12
N GLU A 171 1.56 11.49 -18.87
CA GLU A 171 2.00 12.58 -19.73
C GLU A 171 3.51 12.49 -19.98
N THR A 172 3.95 12.97 -21.14
CA THR A 172 5.36 13.13 -21.49
C THR A 172 5.61 14.58 -21.83
N HIS A 173 6.63 15.18 -21.21
CA HIS A 173 6.99 16.58 -21.38
C HIS A 173 8.38 16.74 -22.00
N ASP A 174 8.53 17.76 -22.85
CA ASP A 174 9.79 18.13 -23.52
C ASP A 174 10.75 18.88 -22.58
N VAL A 175 10.92 18.38 -21.37
CA VAL A 175 11.87 18.86 -20.37
C VAL A 175 12.59 17.68 -19.72
N ALA A 176 13.83 17.89 -19.28
CA ALA A 176 14.60 16.83 -18.64
C ALA A 176 14.06 16.47 -17.24
N GLN A 177 13.44 17.42 -16.54
CA GLN A 177 12.89 17.21 -15.19
C GLN A 177 11.65 18.09 -15.00
N PHE A 178 10.55 17.51 -14.53
CA PHE A 178 9.27 18.18 -14.32
C PHE A 178 9.11 18.71 -12.89
N GLN A 179 9.56 17.95 -11.89
CA GLN A 179 9.42 18.28 -10.47
C GLN A 179 10.70 17.96 -9.68
N PRO A 180 10.90 18.55 -8.48
CA PRO A 180 12.17 18.42 -7.75
C PRO A 180 12.44 17.03 -7.18
N VAL A 181 11.41 16.20 -7.01
CA VAL A 181 11.49 14.87 -6.38
C VAL A 181 10.61 13.86 -7.11
N ALA A 182 10.79 12.58 -6.84
CA ALA A 182 10.02 11.50 -7.47
C ALA A 182 8.51 11.64 -7.32
N VAL A 183 8.02 12.04 -6.14
CA VAL A 183 6.57 12.12 -5.85
C VAL A 183 6.26 13.42 -5.12
N VAL A 184 5.30 14.18 -5.65
CA VAL A 184 4.73 15.35 -4.97
C VAL A 184 3.27 15.05 -4.64
N ASN A 185 2.95 15.01 -3.34
CA ASN A 185 1.58 14.87 -2.86
C ASN A 185 0.88 16.23 -2.81
N TYR A 186 -0.41 16.25 -3.16
CA TYR A 186 -1.30 17.40 -3.11
C TYR A 186 -2.41 17.08 -2.11
N PRO A 187 -2.31 17.50 -0.83
CA PRO A 187 -3.33 17.20 0.17
C PRO A 187 -4.60 18.05 0.05
N ASP A 188 -4.54 19.21 -0.60
CA ASP A 188 -5.70 20.10 -0.79
C ASP A 188 -6.84 19.38 -1.56
N GLU A 189 -8.05 19.40 -0.98
CA GLU A 189 -9.27 18.80 -1.57
C GLU A 189 -9.66 19.44 -2.90
N ALA A 190 -9.30 20.71 -3.13
CA ALA A 190 -9.58 21.41 -4.39
C ALA A 190 -8.75 20.90 -5.57
N VAL A 191 -7.64 20.19 -5.31
CA VAL A 191 -6.79 19.59 -6.34
C VAL A 191 -7.27 18.15 -6.62
N PRO A 192 -7.75 17.81 -7.83
CA PRO A 192 -8.39 16.51 -8.06
C PRO A 192 -7.48 15.29 -7.88
N GLN A 193 -6.21 15.38 -8.31
CA GLN A 193 -5.24 14.31 -8.11
C GLN A 193 -4.73 14.27 -6.66
N THR A 194 -4.34 13.09 -6.19
CA THR A 194 -3.65 12.95 -4.89
C THR A 194 -2.17 13.25 -5.00
N ARG A 195 -1.53 12.85 -6.10
CA ARG A 195 -0.09 13.04 -6.32
C ARG A 195 0.30 13.02 -7.79
N ILE A 196 1.51 13.53 -8.04
CA ILE A 196 2.21 13.39 -9.32
C ILE A 196 3.50 12.60 -9.08
N THR A 197 3.73 11.57 -9.90
CA THR A 197 4.95 10.76 -9.88
C THR A 197 5.76 11.02 -11.14
N GLU A 198 7.04 11.39 -10.98
CA GLU A 198 8.02 11.51 -12.07
C GLU A 198 9.02 10.34 -12.02
N TYR A 199 8.90 9.42 -12.96
CA TYR A 199 9.53 8.09 -12.89
C TYR A 199 11.06 8.10 -13.02
N LYS A 200 11.65 9.14 -13.64
CA LYS A 200 13.10 9.22 -13.84
C LYS A 200 13.88 9.37 -12.54
N HIS A 201 13.30 10.01 -11.52
CA HIS A 201 13.89 10.06 -10.17
C HIS A 201 14.01 8.67 -9.54
N LEU A 202 13.06 7.77 -9.83
CA LEU A 202 13.05 6.41 -9.27
C LEU A 202 13.96 5.46 -10.05
N THR A 203 13.94 5.56 -11.37
CA THR A 203 14.65 4.63 -12.26
C THR A 203 16.10 5.04 -12.51
N GLY A 204 16.47 6.30 -12.29
CA GLY A 204 17.77 6.84 -12.66
C GLY A 204 17.95 7.01 -14.18
N GLN A 205 16.89 6.85 -14.98
CA GLN A 205 16.95 6.96 -16.43
C GLN A 205 17.35 8.38 -16.87
N LEU A 206 18.42 8.48 -17.66
CA LEU A 206 18.83 9.72 -18.31
C LEU A 206 18.13 9.87 -19.66
N HIS A 207 17.39 10.97 -19.83
CA HIS A 207 16.65 11.26 -21.06
C HIS A 207 16.36 12.76 -21.19
N ALA A 208 16.26 13.29 -22.40
CA ALA A 208 16.00 14.71 -22.66
C ALA A 208 14.55 15.13 -22.34
N LYS A 209 13.62 14.17 -22.41
CA LYS A 209 12.22 14.31 -21.98
C LYS A 209 11.99 13.63 -20.63
N THR A 210 10.83 13.86 -20.03
CA THR A 210 10.39 13.18 -18.81
C THR A 210 8.95 12.70 -18.95
N SER A 211 8.63 11.62 -18.25
CA SER A 211 7.27 11.08 -18.17
C SER A 211 6.78 11.11 -16.73
N ILE A 212 5.54 11.53 -16.56
CA ILE A 212 4.87 11.62 -15.27
C ILE A 212 3.54 10.88 -15.29
N SER A 213 2.99 10.64 -14.11
CA SER A 213 1.58 10.27 -13.96
C SER A 213 0.90 11.13 -12.91
N TYR A 214 -0.33 11.50 -13.20
CA TYR A 214 -1.29 12.00 -12.23
C TYR A 214 -2.12 10.82 -11.73
N GLU A 215 -2.29 10.73 -10.41
CA GLU A 215 -3.08 9.67 -9.77
C GLU A 215 -4.41 10.22 -9.25
N PHE A 216 -5.51 9.64 -9.73
CA PHE A 216 -6.88 10.01 -9.36
C PHE A 216 -7.55 8.83 -8.64
N PRO A 217 -7.98 9.01 -7.38
CA PRO A 217 -8.74 7.98 -6.67
C PRO A 217 -10.08 7.68 -7.34
N SER A 218 -10.46 6.41 -7.38
CA SER A 218 -11.72 5.98 -7.98
C SER A 218 -12.44 4.97 -7.08
N ALA A 219 -13.77 5.04 -7.05
CA ALA A 219 -14.62 4.01 -6.42
C ALA A 219 -14.81 2.79 -7.35
N GLU A 220 -14.58 2.95 -8.65
CA GLU A 220 -14.80 1.93 -9.67
C GLU A 220 -13.49 1.63 -10.43
N GLY A 221 -13.35 0.39 -10.89
CA GLY A 221 -12.16 -0.11 -11.58
C GLY A 221 -11.46 -1.21 -10.79
N ASP A 222 -10.22 -1.52 -11.19
CA ASP A 222 -9.46 -2.62 -10.61
C ASP A 222 -9.19 -2.41 -9.10
N PRO A 223 -9.20 -3.49 -8.29
CA PRO A 223 -9.00 -3.39 -6.85
C PRO A 223 -7.52 -3.12 -6.51
N TYR A 224 -7.18 -1.89 -6.13
CA TYR A 224 -5.81 -1.55 -5.72
C TYR A 224 -5.59 -1.61 -4.21
N TYR A 225 -6.54 -1.08 -3.43
CA TYR A 225 -6.42 -0.99 -1.97
C TYR A 225 -7.64 -1.58 -1.25
N PRO A 226 -7.48 -2.55 -0.32
CA PRO A 226 -8.56 -2.90 0.59
C PRO A 226 -8.88 -1.67 1.47
N ILE A 227 -10.16 -1.42 1.76
CA ILE A 227 -10.58 -0.31 2.61
C ILE A 227 -10.65 -0.79 4.08
N PRO A 228 -9.69 -0.44 4.96
CA PRO A 228 -9.62 -0.97 6.32
C PRO A 228 -10.58 -0.20 7.22
N ARG A 229 -11.74 -0.79 7.50
CA ARG A 229 -12.73 -0.31 8.48
C ARG A 229 -13.48 -1.49 9.10
N PRO A 230 -14.07 -1.33 10.30
CA PRO A 230 -14.64 -2.45 11.06
C PRO A 230 -15.65 -3.31 10.29
N GLU A 231 -16.58 -2.70 9.55
CA GLU A 231 -17.59 -3.47 8.80
C GLU A 231 -16.99 -4.30 7.65
N ASN A 232 -15.96 -3.79 6.98
CA ASN A 232 -15.28 -4.48 5.89
C ASN A 232 -14.46 -5.65 6.43
N GLN A 233 -13.84 -5.47 7.60
CA GLN A 233 -13.12 -6.53 8.29
C GLN A 233 -14.08 -7.64 8.74
N ALA A 234 -15.28 -7.29 9.22
CA ALA A 234 -16.31 -8.25 9.58
C ALA A 234 -16.79 -9.05 8.36
N LEU A 235 -16.97 -8.40 7.20
CA LEU A 235 -17.29 -9.08 5.94
C LEU A 235 -16.14 -10.00 5.49
N PHE A 236 -14.90 -9.50 5.49
CA PHE A 236 -13.72 -10.29 5.13
C PHE A 236 -13.59 -11.55 6.00
N LYS A 237 -13.86 -11.45 7.30
CA LYS A 237 -13.79 -12.61 8.22
C LYS A 237 -14.72 -13.76 7.81
N ARG A 238 -15.84 -13.48 7.15
CA ARG A 238 -16.74 -14.52 6.62
C ARG A 238 -16.12 -15.23 5.41
N TYR A 239 -15.46 -14.48 4.53
CA TYR A 239 -14.71 -15.05 3.41
C TYR A 239 -13.46 -15.79 3.85
N GLU A 240 -12.72 -15.26 4.84
CA GLU A 240 -11.55 -15.91 5.43
C GLU A 240 -11.92 -17.29 6.01
N ALA A 241 -13.07 -17.41 6.68
CA ALA A 241 -13.57 -18.69 7.19
C ALA A 241 -13.90 -19.71 6.08
N LEU A 242 -14.31 -19.26 4.89
CA LEU A 242 -14.49 -20.15 3.74
C LEU A 242 -13.15 -20.55 3.15
N ALA A 243 -12.23 -19.61 3.00
CA ALA A 243 -10.87 -19.87 2.51
C ALA A 243 -10.11 -20.85 3.41
N ASP A 244 -10.30 -20.78 4.73
CA ASP A 244 -9.68 -21.71 5.69
C ASP A 244 -10.26 -23.13 5.58
N ALA A 245 -11.50 -23.27 5.10
CA ALA A 245 -12.19 -24.55 4.91
C ALA A 245 -12.06 -25.10 3.47
N GLU A 246 -11.53 -24.32 2.54
CA GLU A 246 -11.38 -24.71 1.14
C GLU A 246 -10.16 -25.64 0.98
N GLU A 247 -10.43 -26.91 0.69
CA GLU A 247 -9.38 -27.91 0.48
C GLU A 247 -8.72 -27.75 -0.91
N GLY A 248 -7.42 -28.05 -1.00
CA GLY A 248 -6.69 -27.95 -2.27
C GLY A 248 -6.43 -26.51 -2.74
N VAL A 249 -6.77 -25.49 -1.95
CA VAL A 249 -6.57 -24.07 -2.31
C VAL A 249 -5.79 -23.35 -1.21
N THR A 250 -4.97 -22.39 -1.60
CA THR A 250 -4.26 -21.50 -0.67
C THR A 250 -4.36 -20.06 -1.13
N PHE A 251 -4.91 -19.23 -0.26
CA PHE A 251 -5.11 -17.80 -0.48
C PHE A 251 -3.88 -17.01 0.04
N VAL A 252 -3.25 -16.24 -0.84
CA VAL A 252 -2.04 -15.47 -0.50
C VAL A 252 -1.97 -14.16 -1.27
N GLY A 253 -1.37 -13.13 -0.68
CA GLY A 253 -1.22 -11.82 -1.30
C GLY A 253 -2.29 -10.80 -0.89
N ARG A 254 -2.15 -9.58 -1.42
CA ARG A 254 -2.94 -8.41 -1.02
C ARG A 254 -4.45 -8.63 -1.17
N LEU A 255 -4.89 -9.11 -2.33
CA LEU A 255 -6.31 -9.22 -2.66
C LEU A 255 -6.95 -10.41 -1.95
N ALA A 256 -6.32 -11.58 -2.07
CA ALA A 256 -6.81 -12.83 -1.48
C ALA A 256 -6.86 -12.81 0.05
N THR A 257 -6.05 -11.98 0.70
CA THR A 257 -6.06 -11.85 2.17
C THR A 257 -6.58 -10.50 2.66
N TYR A 258 -7.11 -9.66 1.76
CA TYR A 258 -7.68 -8.34 2.05
C TYR A 258 -6.81 -7.45 2.97
N ARG A 259 -5.50 -7.42 2.69
CA ARG A 259 -4.50 -6.74 3.54
C ARG A 259 -3.70 -5.69 2.79
N TYR A 260 -3.52 -4.53 3.39
CA TYR A 260 -2.74 -3.44 2.81
C TYR A 260 -1.22 -3.67 2.94
N TYR A 261 -0.68 -4.58 2.13
CA TYR A 261 0.73 -4.95 2.12
C TYR A 261 1.60 -4.16 1.15
N ASN A 262 2.85 -3.90 1.56
CA ASN A 262 3.97 -3.54 0.69
C ASN A 262 4.52 -4.77 -0.05
N MET A 263 5.37 -4.55 -1.05
CA MET A 263 5.96 -5.63 -1.86
C MET A 263 6.78 -6.61 -1.02
N ASP A 264 7.64 -6.12 -0.12
CA ASP A 264 8.47 -6.94 0.77
C ASP A 264 7.62 -7.83 1.68
N GLN A 265 6.50 -7.30 2.19
CA GLN A 265 5.56 -8.03 3.04
C GLN A 265 4.86 -9.16 2.27
N VAL A 266 4.47 -8.92 1.00
CA VAL A 266 3.89 -9.96 0.14
C VAL A 266 4.91 -11.04 -0.17
N VAL A 267 6.17 -10.67 -0.49
CA VAL A 267 7.25 -11.65 -0.70
C VAL A 267 7.48 -12.48 0.56
N GLY A 268 7.55 -11.84 1.73
CA GLY A 268 7.67 -12.53 3.01
C GLY A 268 6.50 -13.49 3.28
N GLN A 269 5.26 -13.07 2.97
CA GLN A 269 4.06 -13.90 3.08
C GLN A 269 4.11 -15.11 2.15
N ALA A 270 4.54 -14.93 0.90
CA ALA A 270 4.68 -16.01 -0.08
C ALA A 270 5.73 -17.04 0.37
N LEU A 271 6.91 -16.59 0.80
CA LEU A 271 7.97 -17.48 1.30
C LEU A 271 7.53 -18.26 2.55
N ALA A 272 6.81 -17.61 3.47
CA ALA A 272 6.26 -18.29 4.64
C ALA A 272 5.18 -19.31 4.26
N THR A 273 4.36 -19.00 3.27
CA THR A 273 3.31 -19.90 2.75
C THR A 273 3.93 -21.13 2.09
N TYR A 274 4.92 -20.94 1.21
CA TYR A 274 5.67 -22.03 0.59
C TYR A 274 6.26 -23.01 1.63
N ARG A 275 6.92 -22.50 2.68
CA ARG A 275 7.47 -23.34 3.75
C ARG A 275 6.39 -24.19 4.44
N ARG A 276 5.20 -23.64 4.67
CA ARG A 276 4.07 -24.40 5.24
C ARG A 276 3.55 -25.47 4.29
N MET A 277 3.47 -25.17 3.00
CA MET A 277 3.01 -26.12 1.98
C MET A 277 3.97 -27.31 1.87
N VAL A 278 5.27 -27.05 1.72
CA VAL A 278 6.29 -28.12 1.64
C VAL A 278 6.31 -28.98 2.91
N ALA A 279 6.19 -28.36 4.09
CA ALA A 279 6.13 -29.11 5.34
C ALA A 279 4.90 -30.04 5.42
N LYS A 280 3.73 -29.62 4.92
CA LYS A 280 2.53 -30.46 4.85
C LYS A 280 2.71 -31.63 3.87
N SER A 281 3.29 -31.37 2.69
CA SER A 281 3.56 -32.42 1.69
C SER A 281 4.53 -33.49 2.22
N ALA A 282 5.60 -33.08 2.89
CA ALA A 282 6.56 -34.02 3.48
C ALA A 282 5.95 -34.92 4.57
N VAL A 283 4.96 -34.42 5.31
CA VAL A 283 4.22 -35.21 6.31
C VAL A 283 3.28 -36.22 5.64
N LEU A 284 2.65 -35.85 4.52
CA LEU A 284 1.78 -36.75 3.74
C LEU A 284 2.56 -37.86 3.02
N GLU A 285 3.82 -37.63 2.67
CA GLU A 285 4.70 -38.62 2.04
C GLU A 285 5.37 -39.59 3.02
N THR A 286 5.25 -39.37 4.34
CA THR A 286 5.80 -40.30 5.34
C THR A 286 4.80 -41.45 5.55
N PRO A 287 5.13 -42.72 5.19
CA PRO A 287 4.20 -43.82 5.39
C PRO A 287 3.95 -43.99 6.89
N VAL A 288 2.68 -44.07 7.28
CA VAL A 288 2.31 -44.62 8.58
C VAL A 288 2.79 -46.07 8.59
N MET A 289 3.97 -46.29 9.17
CA MET A 289 4.42 -47.62 9.57
C MET A 289 3.35 -48.17 10.52
N ALA A 290 2.46 -49.01 10.00
CA ALA A 290 1.51 -49.76 10.78
C ALA A 290 2.31 -50.59 11.80
N ALA A 291 2.10 -50.31 13.09
CA ALA A 291 2.56 -51.17 14.15
C ALA A 291 1.68 -52.43 14.15
N GLU A 292 2.28 -53.58 13.82
CA GLU A 292 1.80 -54.90 14.24
C GLU A 292 2.07 -55.12 15.74
#